data_AF-D2TVH9-F1
#
_entry.id   AF-D2TVH9-F1
#
_cell.length_a   1.000
_cell.length_b   1.000
_cell.length_c   1.000
_cell.angle_alpha   90.00
_cell.angle_beta   90.00
_cell.angle_gamma   90.00
#
_symmetry.space_group_name_H-M   'P 1'
#
loop_
_entity.id
_entity.type
_entity.pdbx_description
1 polymer ?
#
loop_
_entity_poly.entity_id
_entity_poly.type
_entity_poly.pdbx_seq_one_letter_code
_entity_poly.pdbx_strand_id
1 'polypeptide(L)'
;MFDLSVPKSGVRLGEWFEEQIALRNSPENIAAWQTYLAMPEAKHSAQPALNRLSDETITLMRQFSAQKDEQQQSILLTFNANMKVFANPITAAATDGNDFDLREVRRKKMTIYYGLAPSAIDTYARLTNLFFSQLLSENVRTLPEQDATLKYQCLMLLDEFTSMGRLDVVQVSLAFTAGYNMR
;
A
#
# COMPACT_ATOMS: atom_id res chain seq x y z
N MET A 1 15.02 2.79 13.02
CA MET A 1 14.78 4.15 12.49
C MET A 1 14.73 4.03 10.99
N PHE A 2 13.54 4.06 10.41
CA PHE A 2 13.37 3.93 8.96
C PHE A 2 13.87 5.20 8.32
N ASP A 3 14.98 5.09 7.62
CA ASP A 3 15.54 6.20 6.90
C ASP A 3 14.74 6.38 5.62
N LEU A 4 13.93 7.43 5.55
CA LEU A 4 13.22 7.76 4.32
C LEU A 4 14.26 7.91 3.21
N SER A 5 14.06 7.19 2.11
CA SER A 5 14.85 7.33 0.89
C SER A 5 14.51 8.66 0.24
N VAL A 6 14.93 9.76 0.84
CA VAL A 6 14.76 11.13 0.34
C VAL A 6 16.12 11.81 0.35
N PRO A 7 16.39 12.74 -0.57
CA PRO A 7 17.66 13.44 -0.62
C PRO A 7 17.89 14.21 0.68
N LYS A 8 18.93 13.83 1.43
CA LYS A 8 19.39 14.53 2.64
C LYS A 8 20.29 15.73 2.33
N SER A 9 20.75 15.83 1.09
CA SER A 9 21.84 16.71 0.64
C SER A 9 21.38 18.02 -0.01
N GLY A 10 20.10 18.42 0.14
CA GLY A 10 19.57 19.64 -0.50
C GLY A 10 19.43 19.54 -2.04
N VAL A 11 19.71 18.37 -2.61
CA VAL A 11 19.46 18.04 -4.01
C VAL A 11 17.95 18.09 -4.28
N ARG A 12 17.56 18.61 -5.45
CA ARG A 12 16.15 18.70 -5.81
C ARG A 12 15.56 17.30 -5.97
N LEU A 13 14.31 17.11 -5.53
CA LEU A 13 13.70 15.78 -5.55
C LEU A 13 13.59 15.18 -6.96
N GLY A 14 13.34 16.01 -7.99
CA GLY A 14 13.32 15.55 -9.38
C GLY A 14 14.68 15.04 -9.86
N GLU A 15 15.77 15.73 -9.50
CA GLU A 15 17.13 15.27 -9.81
C GLU A 15 17.43 13.95 -9.09
N TRP A 16 17.05 13.85 -7.82
CA TRP A 16 17.19 12.62 -7.05
C TRP A 16 16.40 11.45 -7.67
N PHE A 17 15.20 11.68 -8.20
CA PHE A 17 14.44 10.63 -8.89
C PHE A 17 15.17 10.15 -10.15
N GLU A 18 15.74 11.03 -10.97
CA GLU A 18 16.51 10.61 -12.14
C GLU A 18 17.74 9.78 -11.74
N GLU A 19 18.44 10.17 -10.67
CA GLU A 19 19.55 9.39 -10.12
C GLU A 19 19.09 8.00 -9.65
N GLN A 20 17.94 7.91 -8.95
CA GLN A 20 17.40 6.63 -8.51
C GLN A 20 16.96 5.74 -9.67
N ILE A 21 16.38 6.31 -10.73
CA ILE A 21 16.02 5.57 -11.94
C ILE A 21 17.28 5.00 -12.58
N ALA A 22 18.31 5.83 -12.78
CA ALA A 22 19.57 5.40 -13.38
C ALA A 22 20.26 4.30 -12.55
N LEU A 23 20.26 4.44 -11.22
CA LEU A 23 20.88 3.47 -10.32
C LEU A 23 20.11 2.14 -10.26
N ARG A 24 18.79 2.19 -10.03
CA ARG A 24 17.94 1.01 -9.77
C ARG A 24 17.53 0.27 -11.04
N ASN A 25 17.51 0.95 -12.18
CA ASN A 25 17.20 0.36 -13.48
C ASN A 25 18.42 0.37 -14.42
N SER A 26 19.62 0.35 -13.83
CA SER A 26 20.86 0.08 -14.56
C SER A 26 20.82 -1.31 -15.23
N PRO A 27 21.48 -1.49 -16.39
CA PRO A 27 21.55 -2.80 -17.05
C PRO A 27 22.05 -3.91 -16.13
N GLU A 28 23.02 -3.59 -15.26
CA GLU A 28 23.60 -4.52 -14.29
C GLU A 28 22.57 -4.96 -13.25
N ASN A 29 21.81 -4.01 -12.67
CA ASN A 29 20.79 -4.34 -11.67
C ASN A 29 19.61 -5.09 -12.31
N ILE A 30 19.22 -4.74 -13.55
CA ILE A 30 18.19 -5.47 -14.29
C ILE A 30 18.62 -6.92 -14.54
N ALA A 31 19.87 -7.16 -14.95
CA ALA A 31 20.40 -8.51 -15.16
C ALA A 31 20.46 -9.31 -13.86
N ALA A 32 20.82 -8.68 -12.75
CA ALA A 32 20.80 -9.29 -11.42
C ALA A 32 19.37 -9.71 -11.01
N TRP A 33 18.38 -8.84 -11.25
CA TRP A 33 16.96 -9.15 -11.00
C TRP A 33 16.41 -10.25 -11.90
N GLN A 34 16.79 -10.29 -13.19
CA GLN A 34 16.43 -11.37 -14.10
C GLN A 34 16.97 -12.72 -13.61
N THR A 35 18.22 -12.71 -13.14
CA THR A 35 18.88 -13.90 -12.59
C THR A 35 18.20 -14.35 -11.29
N TYR A 36 17.88 -13.41 -10.40
CA TYR A 36 17.14 -13.69 -9.16
C TYR A 36 15.75 -14.27 -9.42
N LEU A 37 14.97 -13.68 -10.34
CA LEU A 37 13.62 -14.15 -10.68
C LEU A 37 13.59 -15.53 -11.35
N ALA A 38 14.70 -15.96 -11.96
CA ALA A 38 14.86 -17.29 -12.53
C ALA A 38 15.29 -18.36 -11.50
N MET A 39 15.62 -17.98 -10.26
CA MET A 39 16.01 -18.93 -9.22
C MET A 39 14.78 -19.66 -8.63
N PRO A 40 14.95 -20.90 -8.13
CA PRO A 40 13.92 -21.57 -7.33
C PRO A 40 13.66 -20.79 -6.03
N GLU A 41 12.39 -20.73 -5.57
CA GLU A 41 11.97 -19.96 -4.39
C GLU A 41 12.81 -20.22 -3.14
N ALA A 42 13.27 -21.46 -2.94
CA ALA A 42 14.10 -21.86 -1.80
C ALA A 42 15.48 -21.15 -1.74
N LYS A 43 15.88 -20.41 -2.79
CA LYS A 43 17.16 -19.69 -2.89
C LYS A 43 17.01 -18.16 -2.93
N HIS A 44 15.83 -17.62 -2.65
CA HIS A 44 15.56 -16.17 -2.64
C HIS A 44 16.29 -15.37 -1.54
N SER A 45 17.15 -15.99 -0.73
CA SER A 45 18.01 -15.29 0.23
C SER A 45 19.09 -14.40 -0.42
N ALA A 46 19.27 -14.47 -1.74
CA ALA A 46 20.26 -13.70 -2.51
C ALA A 46 19.63 -12.55 -3.33
N GLN A 47 18.60 -11.89 -2.80
CA GLN A 47 17.95 -10.76 -3.46
C GLN A 47 18.94 -9.60 -3.71
N PRO A 48 18.93 -8.96 -4.90
CA PRO A 48 19.73 -7.76 -5.14
C PRO A 48 19.42 -6.65 -4.13
N ALA A 49 20.46 -5.92 -3.70
CA ALA A 49 20.33 -4.89 -2.65
C ALA A 49 19.38 -3.74 -3.03
N LEU A 50 19.24 -3.43 -4.32
CA LEU A 50 18.38 -2.38 -4.83
C LEU A 50 17.22 -2.96 -5.62
N ASN A 51 16.00 -2.70 -5.14
CA ASN A 51 14.79 -3.07 -5.87
C ASN A 51 14.69 -2.30 -7.18
N ARG A 52 14.48 -3.04 -8.28
CA ARG A 52 14.15 -2.49 -9.60
C ARG A 52 12.83 -1.73 -9.53
N LEU A 53 12.77 -0.55 -10.15
CA LEU A 53 11.53 0.21 -10.29
C LEU A 53 10.70 -0.32 -11.46
N SER A 54 9.38 -0.35 -11.31
CA SER A 54 8.46 -0.67 -12.40
C SER A 54 8.44 0.44 -13.45
N ASP A 55 8.07 0.11 -14.69
CA ASP A 55 8.01 1.08 -15.79
C ASP A 55 7.00 2.21 -15.48
N GLU A 56 5.92 1.89 -14.75
CA GLU A 56 4.94 2.87 -14.29
C GLU A 56 5.54 3.82 -13.24
N THR A 57 6.33 3.30 -12.30
CA THR A 57 7.04 4.13 -11.31
C THR A 57 8.02 5.08 -11.99
N ILE A 58 8.80 4.58 -12.96
CA ILE A 58 9.75 5.40 -13.73
C ILE A 58 9.02 6.50 -14.50
N THR A 59 7.89 6.17 -15.11
CA THR A 59 7.07 7.13 -15.87
C THR A 59 6.59 8.26 -14.97
N LEU A 60 6.02 7.94 -13.81
CA LEU A 60 5.53 8.94 -12.85
C LEU A 60 6.66 9.80 -12.28
N MET A 61 7.80 9.20 -11.96
CA MET A 61 8.99 9.93 -11.50
C MET A 61 9.50 10.92 -12.56
N ARG A 62 9.65 10.49 -13.82
CA ARG A 62 10.06 11.37 -14.92
C ARG A 62 9.05 12.49 -15.19
N GLN A 63 7.76 12.16 -15.14
CA GLN A 63 6.69 13.16 -15.30
C GLN A 63 6.77 14.24 -14.23
N PHE A 64 7.06 13.87 -12.98
CA PHE A 64 7.31 14.81 -11.89
C PHE A 64 8.58 15.65 -12.15
N SER A 65 9.70 15.00 -12.48
CA SER A 65 10.98 15.67 -12.73
C SER A 65 10.93 16.67 -13.89
N ALA A 66 10.09 16.41 -14.90
CA ALA A 66 9.89 17.30 -16.04
C ALA A 66 9.00 18.52 -15.75
N GLN A 67 8.28 18.55 -14.61
CA GLN A 67 7.48 19.72 -14.24
C GLN A 67 8.37 20.91 -13.87
N LYS A 68 7.82 22.12 -14.02
CA LYS A 68 8.49 23.34 -13.53
C LYS A 68 8.60 23.33 -12.01
N ASP A 69 9.60 24.02 -11.46
CA ASP A 69 9.87 24.05 -10.01
C ASP A 69 8.62 24.40 -9.17
N GLU A 70 7.84 25.39 -9.58
CA GLU A 70 6.60 25.80 -8.89
C GLU A 70 5.56 24.66 -8.83
N GLN A 71 5.43 23.88 -9.91
CA GLN A 71 4.51 22.75 -9.97
C GLN A 71 5.03 21.59 -9.13
N GLN A 72 6.34 21.32 -9.14
CA GLN A 72 6.95 20.32 -8.27
C GLN A 72 6.71 20.66 -6.79
N GLN A 73 6.86 21.93 -6.39
CA GLN A 73 6.57 22.39 -5.04
C GLN A 73 5.09 22.23 -4.68
N SER A 74 4.18 22.58 -5.58
CA SER A 74 2.74 22.39 -5.38
C SER A 74 2.35 20.92 -5.19
N ILE A 75 2.93 20.03 -5.99
CA ILE A 75 2.76 18.58 -5.85
C ILE A 75 3.29 18.11 -4.49
N LEU A 76 4.47 18.57 -4.08
CA LEU A 76 5.07 18.19 -2.80
C LEU A 76 4.27 18.68 -1.60
N LEU A 77 3.73 19.90 -1.66
CA LEU A 77 2.84 20.44 -0.63
C LEU A 77 1.59 19.56 -0.48
N THR A 78 0.98 19.18 -1.60
CA THR A 78 -0.20 18.31 -1.62
C THR A 78 0.13 16.92 -1.09
N PHE A 79 1.24 16.34 -1.52
CA PHE A 79 1.72 15.04 -1.05
C PHE A 79 1.98 15.05 0.47
N ASN A 80 2.75 16.02 0.95
CA ASN A 80 3.06 16.17 2.38
C ASN A 80 1.80 16.40 3.22
N ALA A 81 0.82 17.16 2.71
CA ALA A 81 -0.47 17.34 3.39
C ALA A 81 -1.23 16.02 3.57
N ASN A 82 -1.18 15.11 2.59
CA ASN A 82 -1.78 13.79 2.69
C ASN A 82 -0.96 12.85 3.59
N MET A 83 0.37 12.91 3.53
CA MET A 83 1.27 12.09 4.33
C MET A 83 1.42 12.55 5.78
N LYS A 84 0.90 13.73 6.13
CA LYS A 84 1.01 14.32 7.47
C LYS A 84 0.52 13.40 8.59
N VAL A 85 -0.43 12.51 8.30
CA VAL A 85 -0.92 11.52 9.27
C VAL A 85 0.19 10.60 9.79
N PHE A 86 1.16 10.26 8.94
CA PHE A 86 2.31 9.42 9.29
C PHE A 86 3.39 10.16 10.07
N ALA A 87 3.31 11.49 10.20
CA ALA A 87 4.19 12.23 11.10
C ALA A 87 3.86 11.97 12.58
N ASN A 88 2.67 11.45 12.89
CA ASN A 88 2.35 10.98 14.23
C ASN A 88 3.15 9.69 14.52
N PRO A 89 3.97 9.64 15.58
CA PRO A 89 4.77 8.47 15.90
C PRO A 89 3.94 7.21 16.19
N ILE A 90 2.71 7.37 16.69
CA ILE A 90 1.79 6.24 16.90
C ILE A 90 1.33 5.67 15.56
N THR A 91 0.94 6.53 14.61
CA THR A 91 0.57 6.09 13.26
C THR A 91 1.75 5.44 12.56
N ALA A 92 2.92 6.09 12.59
CA ALA A 92 4.14 5.54 12.00
C ALA A 92 4.42 4.13 12.54
N ALA A 93 4.44 3.97 13.87
CA ALA A 93 4.67 2.68 14.52
C ALA A 93 3.60 1.64 14.17
N ALA A 94 2.33 2.03 14.10
CA ALA A 94 1.23 1.13 13.72
C ALA A 94 1.30 0.67 12.25
N THR A 95 1.97 1.43 11.38
CA THR A 95 2.10 1.14 9.94
C THR A 95 3.51 0.72 9.52
N ASP A 96 4.41 0.52 10.47
CA ASP A 96 5.84 0.28 10.23
C ASP A 96 6.15 -1.15 9.75
N GLY A 97 5.23 -2.07 10.02
CA GLY A 97 5.33 -3.46 9.64
C GLY A 97 3.99 -4.01 9.19
N ASN A 98 4.02 -5.26 8.72
CA ASN A 98 2.84 -6.00 8.33
C ASN A 98 3.04 -7.47 8.67
N ASP A 99 2.20 -8.01 9.56
CA ASP A 99 2.25 -9.40 10.05
C ASP A 99 1.10 -10.27 9.54
N PHE A 100 0.18 -9.69 8.76
CA PHE A 100 -0.90 -10.41 8.10
C PHE A 100 -1.02 -10.05 6.62
N ASP A 101 -1.84 -10.81 5.90
CA ASP A 101 -2.10 -10.56 4.49
C ASP A 101 -3.62 -10.61 4.29
N LEU A 102 -4.18 -9.53 3.77
CA LEU A 102 -5.62 -9.41 3.52
C LEU A 102 -6.11 -10.45 2.51
N ARG A 103 -5.24 -10.94 1.60
CA ARG A 103 -5.53 -12.01 0.65
C ARG A 103 -5.72 -13.37 1.31
N GLU A 104 -5.19 -13.53 2.53
CA GLU A 104 -5.23 -14.78 3.28
C GLU A 104 -6.42 -14.87 4.23
N VAL A 105 -7.15 -13.77 4.47
CA VAL A 105 -8.27 -13.68 5.44
C VAL A 105 -9.31 -14.77 5.24
N ARG A 106 -9.56 -15.17 3.98
CA ARG A 106 -10.51 -16.23 3.62
C ARG A 106 -9.87 -17.61 3.40
N ARG A 107 -8.54 -17.69 3.40
CA ARG A 107 -7.77 -18.93 3.16
C ARG A 107 -7.31 -19.59 4.46
N LYS A 108 -6.99 -18.79 5.48
CA LYS A 108 -6.60 -19.24 6.82
C LYS A 108 -7.48 -18.58 7.88
N LYS A 109 -7.60 -19.23 9.04
CA LYS A 109 -8.31 -18.63 10.19
C LYS A 109 -7.54 -17.40 10.64
N MET A 110 -8.20 -16.23 10.59
CA MET A 110 -7.62 -14.95 10.93
C MET A 110 -8.67 -14.06 11.58
N THR A 111 -8.25 -13.27 12.56
CA THR A 111 -9.05 -12.20 13.15
C THR A 111 -8.20 -10.95 13.18
N ILE A 112 -8.72 -9.86 12.61
CA ILE A 112 -8.04 -8.57 12.58
C ILE A 112 -8.83 -7.61 13.46
N TYR A 113 -8.15 -6.99 14.43
CA TYR A 113 -8.73 -5.95 15.28
C TYR A 113 -8.31 -4.60 14.74
N TYR A 114 -9.27 -3.80 14.29
CA TYR A 114 -9.06 -2.43 13.83
C TYR A 114 -9.60 -1.47 14.90
N GLY A 115 -8.71 -0.98 15.76
CA GLY A 115 -9.08 -0.14 16.91
C GLY A 115 -8.72 1.32 16.70
N LEU A 116 -9.70 2.22 16.86
CA LEU A 116 -9.50 3.67 16.91
C LEU A 116 -10.20 4.23 18.15
N ALA A 117 -9.61 5.24 18.77
CA ALA A 117 -10.33 6.02 19.76
C ALA A 117 -11.46 6.82 19.08
N PRO A 118 -12.63 7.01 19.71
CA PRO A 118 -13.75 7.75 19.09
C PRO A 118 -13.36 9.14 18.58
N SER A 119 -12.53 9.87 19.33
CA SER A 119 -12.03 11.20 18.95
C SER A 119 -11.08 11.19 17.75
N ALA A 120 -10.59 10.02 17.33
CA ALA A 120 -9.59 9.87 16.30
C ALA A 120 -10.17 9.43 14.94
N ILE A 121 -11.47 9.12 14.90
CA ILE A 121 -12.17 8.61 13.71
C ILE A 121 -11.99 9.54 12.51
N ASP A 122 -12.33 10.84 12.67
CA ASP A 122 -12.19 11.82 11.58
C ASP A 122 -10.75 12.01 11.12
N THR A 123 -9.80 11.92 12.05
CA THR A 123 -8.37 12.10 11.77
C THR A 123 -7.84 10.96 10.90
N TYR A 124 -8.30 9.73 11.15
CA TYR A 124 -7.82 8.52 10.48
C TYR A 124 -8.79 7.97 9.43
N ALA A 125 -9.88 8.68 9.13
CA ALA A 125 -10.91 8.25 8.18
C ALA A 125 -10.34 7.80 6.83
N ARG A 126 -9.26 8.44 6.34
CA ARG A 126 -8.58 8.02 5.10
C ARG A 126 -7.86 6.67 5.22
N LEU A 127 -7.17 6.42 6.33
CA LEU A 127 -6.51 5.13 6.59
C LEU A 127 -7.53 4.03 6.83
N THR A 128 -8.62 4.35 7.53
CA THR A 128 -9.75 3.43 7.74
C THR A 128 -10.37 3.03 6.40
N ASN A 129 -10.67 4.00 5.54
CA ASN A 129 -11.15 3.76 4.19
C ASN A 129 -10.20 2.89 3.37
N LEU A 130 -8.89 3.21 3.40
CA LEU A 130 -7.88 2.45 2.67
C LEU A 130 -7.87 0.98 3.11
N PHE A 131 -7.81 0.72 4.43
CA PHE A 131 -7.76 -0.63 4.98
C PHE A 131 -8.96 -1.47 4.52
N PHE A 132 -10.17 -0.96 4.70
CA PHE A 132 -11.38 -1.70 4.33
C PHE A 132 -11.57 -1.82 2.82
N SER A 133 -11.13 -0.82 2.05
CA SER A 133 -11.15 -0.90 0.58
C SER A 133 -10.22 -1.99 0.07
N GLN A 134 -9.02 -2.11 0.64
CA GLN A 134 -8.08 -3.18 0.31
C GLN A 134 -8.60 -4.55 0.74
N LEU A 135 -9.16 -4.65 1.95
CA LEU A 135 -9.76 -5.89 2.46
C LEU A 135 -10.84 -6.40 1.50
N LEU A 136 -11.77 -5.53 1.10
CA LEU A 136 -12.81 -5.89 0.14
C LEU A 136 -12.22 -6.19 -1.23
N SER A 137 -11.40 -5.28 -1.78
CA SER A 137 -10.86 -5.42 -3.13
C SER A 137 -10.13 -6.74 -3.33
N GLU A 138 -9.35 -7.20 -2.35
CA GLU A 138 -8.64 -8.48 -2.45
C GLU A 138 -9.54 -9.71 -2.24
N ASN A 139 -10.63 -9.58 -1.47
CA ASN A 139 -11.50 -10.71 -1.12
C ASN A 139 -12.75 -10.85 -2.02
N VAL A 140 -12.98 -9.92 -2.96
CA VAL A 140 -14.07 -9.95 -3.95
C VAL A 140 -13.60 -10.15 -5.39
N ARG A 141 -12.33 -10.52 -5.61
CA ARG A 141 -11.76 -10.73 -6.97
C ARG A 141 -12.27 -12.01 -7.64
N THR A 142 -12.60 -13.03 -6.84
CA THR A 142 -12.93 -14.38 -7.32
C THR A 142 -13.99 -14.99 -6.42
N LEU A 143 -14.96 -15.67 -7.02
CA LEU A 143 -16.00 -16.38 -6.28
C LEU A 143 -15.41 -17.60 -5.58
N PRO A 144 -15.85 -17.95 -4.35
CA PRO A 144 -15.40 -19.17 -3.67
C PRO A 144 -15.64 -20.45 -4.48
N GLU A 145 -16.61 -20.48 -5.38
CA GLU A 145 -16.86 -21.61 -6.30
C GLU A 145 -15.74 -21.81 -7.32
N GLN A 146 -15.01 -20.74 -7.67
CA GLN A 146 -13.94 -20.74 -8.66
C GLN A 146 -12.55 -20.93 -8.03
N ASP A 147 -12.45 -20.80 -6.70
CA ASP A 147 -11.20 -20.96 -5.95
C ASP A 147 -11.46 -21.71 -4.64
N ALA A 148 -11.17 -23.01 -4.66
CA ALA A 148 -11.35 -23.92 -3.53
C ALA A 148 -10.47 -23.57 -2.31
N THR A 149 -9.49 -22.69 -2.45
CA THR A 149 -8.67 -22.24 -1.33
C THR A 149 -9.33 -21.14 -0.50
N LEU A 150 -10.43 -20.52 -0.98
CA LEU A 150 -11.28 -19.58 -0.24
C LEU A 150 -12.26 -20.30 0.71
N LYS A 151 -11.71 -20.96 1.73
CA LYS A 151 -12.42 -21.89 2.63
C LYS A 151 -13.31 -21.23 3.67
N TYR A 152 -13.01 -19.98 4.05
CA TYR A 152 -13.64 -19.30 5.17
C TYR A 152 -14.47 -18.09 4.72
N GLN A 153 -15.50 -17.79 5.52
CA GLN A 153 -16.26 -16.55 5.43
C GLN A 153 -15.57 -15.46 6.26
N CYS A 154 -15.61 -14.23 5.78
CA CYS A 154 -15.11 -13.07 6.52
C CYS A 154 -16.31 -12.26 7.01
N LEU A 155 -16.39 -12.04 8.32
CA LEU A 155 -17.40 -11.20 8.96
C LEU A 155 -16.75 -9.89 9.40
N MET A 156 -17.27 -8.76 8.91
CA MET A 156 -16.86 -7.42 9.30
C MET A 156 -17.81 -6.87 10.35
N LEU A 157 -17.31 -6.72 11.57
CA LEU A 157 -18.02 -6.07 12.67
C LEU A 157 -17.55 -4.61 12.76
N LEU A 158 -18.34 -3.71 12.18
CA LEU A 158 -18.04 -2.28 12.15
C LEU A 158 -18.83 -1.58 13.25
N ASP A 159 -18.20 -1.40 14.41
CA ASP A 159 -18.75 -0.55 15.47
C ASP A 159 -18.64 0.93 15.05
N GLU A 160 -19.57 1.77 15.50
CA GLU A 160 -19.57 3.23 15.24
C GLU A 160 -19.53 3.65 13.75
N PHE A 161 -19.99 2.79 12.84
CA PHE A 161 -19.95 3.02 11.39
C PHE A 161 -20.62 4.31 10.89
N THR A 162 -21.65 4.79 11.60
CA THR A 162 -22.34 6.05 11.27
C THR A 162 -21.47 7.28 11.53
N SER A 163 -20.49 7.19 12.43
CA SER A 163 -19.59 8.29 12.79
C SER A 163 -18.39 8.41 11.84
N MET A 164 -18.06 7.35 11.08
CA MET A 164 -16.92 7.31 10.16
C MET A 164 -17.14 8.06 8.82
N GLY A 165 -18.29 8.73 8.65
CA GLY A 165 -18.64 9.44 7.42
C GLY A 165 -18.87 8.48 6.24
N ARG A 166 -18.67 8.97 5.01
CA ARG A 166 -18.83 8.17 3.79
C ARG A 166 -17.64 7.21 3.64
N LEU A 167 -17.79 6.01 4.19
CA LEU A 167 -16.95 4.89 3.82
C LEU A 167 -17.36 4.41 2.42
N ASP A 168 -16.52 4.52 1.40
CA ASP A 168 -16.86 3.99 0.06
C ASP A 168 -17.16 2.48 0.10
N VAL A 169 -16.60 1.82 1.11
CA VAL A 169 -16.80 0.43 1.53
C VAL A 169 -18.28 0.11 1.82
N VAL A 170 -19.09 1.05 2.34
CA VAL A 170 -20.52 0.81 2.67
C VAL A 170 -21.30 0.40 1.41
N GLN A 171 -21.06 1.09 0.30
CA GLN A 171 -21.72 0.79 -0.97
C GLN A 171 -21.27 -0.56 -1.55
N VAL A 172 -20.03 -0.96 -1.28
CA VAL A 172 -19.44 -2.22 -1.77
C VAL A 172 -19.93 -3.41 -0.92
N SER A 173 -20.00 -3.29 0.40
CA SER A 173 -20.49 -4.37 1.27
C SER A 173 -21.94 -4.76 0.96
N LEU A 174 -22.81 -3.79 0.66
CA LEU A 174 -24.21 -4.05 0.33
C LEU A 174 -24.42 -4.75 -1.03
N ALA A 175 -23.46 -4.65 -1.96
CA ALA A 175 -23.60 -5.17 -3.32
C ALA A 175 -23.01 -6.59 -3.51
N PHE A 176 -22.02 -7.02 -2.71
CA PHE A 176 -21.21 -8.22 -3.01
C PHE A 176 -21.21 -9.30 -1.92
N THR A 177 -21.93 -9.11 -0.81
CA THR A 177 -21.85 -9.95 0.40
C THR A 177 -22.39 -11.38 0.22
N ALA A 178 -23.45 -11.61 -0.57
CA ALA A 178 -24.04 -12.96 -0.66
C ALA A 178 -23.18 -13.98 -1.44
N GLY A 179 -22.58 -13.57 -2.57
CA GLY A 179 -21.83 -14.49 -3.45
C GLY A 179 -20.37 -14.71 -3.05
N TYR A 180 -19.76 -13.73 -2.37
CA TYR A 180 -18.33 -13.75 -2.05
C TYR A 180 -18.02 -14.20 -0.61
N ASN A 181 -19.01 -14.67 0.16
CA ASN A 181 -18.79 -15.07 1.56
C ASN A 181 -18.16 -13.96 2.44
N MET A 182 -18.40 -12.70 2.08
CA MET A 182 -18.13 -11.52 2.89
C MET A 182 -19.43 -11.14 3.61
N ARG A 183 -19.38 -10.76 4.89
CA ARG A 183 -20.56 -10.47 5.71
C ARG A 183 -20.35 -9.25 6.59
#